data_AF-A0A1H6VBW2-F1
#
_entry.id   AF-A0A1H6VBW2-F1
#
_cell.length_a   1.000
_cell.length_b   1.000
_cell.length_c   1.000
_cell.angle_alpha   90.00
_cell.angle_beta   90.00
_cell.angle_gamma   90.00
#
_symmetry.space_group_name_H-M   'P 1'
#
loop_
_entity.id
_entity.type
_entity.pdbx_description
1 polymer ?
#
loop_
_entity_poly.entity_id
_entity_poly.type
_entity_poly.pdbx_seq_one_letter_code
_entity_poly.pdbx_strand_id
1 'polypeptide(L)'
;MKNQISSEGIKKAFINVRNIFAWSYAWLVICTIIVMLMTGSNTISLSFLKNLLLLSAWGSVCFTFVFLNKKWELRGFIFQLTLFYILFIPVETILFFMMGILGSPANKTSWGIFLFIILFLYVISLFIDTFVMKKKGFFYTYQLKKYNRSIVEDRRNEHTSCNGFSEKS
;
A
#
# COMPACT_ATOMS: atom_id res chain seq x y z
N MET A 1 21.01 8.25 -25.12
CA MET A 1 19.84 8.79 -24.37
C MET A 1 19.06 7.77 -23.51
N LYS A 2 19.51 6.51 -23.34
CA LYS A 2 18.82 5.52 -22.48
C LYS A 2 19.25 5.55 -20.99
N ASN A 3 20.41 6.14 -20.70
CA ASN A 3 20.98 6.17 -19.34
C ASN A 3 20.54 7.36 -18.47
N GLN A 4 20.00 8.43 -19.06
CA GLN A 4 19.50 9.61 -18.32
C GLN A 4 18.08 9.40 -17.76
N ILE A 5 17.27 8.54 -18.39
CA ILE A 5 15.91 8.21 -17.91
C ILE A 5 15.97 7.31 -16.66
N SER A 6 17.06 6.56 -16.48
CA SER A 6 17.24 5.67 -15.33
C SER A 6 17.61 6.42 -14.04
N SER A 7 18.50 7.42 -14.11
CA SER A 7 18.99 8.12 -12.90
C SER A 7 17.93 8.99 -12.24
N GLU A 8 17.10 9.70 -13.02
CA GLU A 8 15.96 10.48 -12.54
C GLU A 8 14.92 9.57 -11.85
N GLY A 9 14.65 8.41 -12.42
CA GLY A 9 13.76 7.40 -11.83
C GLY A 9 14.27 6.85 -10.49
N ILE A 10 15.57 6.56 -10.41
CA ILE A 10 16.23 6.08 -9.19
C ILE A 10 16.22 7.15 -8.09
N LYS A 11 16.54 8.41 -8.44
CA LYS A 11 16.48 9.54 -7.49
C LYS A 11 15.07 9.72 -6.92
N LYS A 12 14.05 9.66 -7.77
CA LYS A 12 12.66 9.79 -7.35
C LYS A 12 12.20 8.63 -6.46
N ALA A 13 12.63 7.40 -6.78
CA ALA A 13 12.40 6.25 -5.93
C ALA A 13 13.08 6.42 -4.56
N PHE A 14 14.32 6.90 -4.52
CA PHE A 14 15.05 7.13 -3.27
C PHE A 14 14.40 8.22 -2.40
N ILE A 15 13.92 9.31 -3.02
CA ILE A 15 13.17 10.36 -2.31
C ILE A 15 11.88 9.79 -1.71
N ASN A 16 11.16 8.96 -2.46
CA ASN A 16 9.94 8.30 -1.95
C ASN A 16 10.26 7.33 -0.80
N VAL A 17 11.27 6.48 -0.94
CA VAL A 17 11.74 5.56 0.12
C VAL A 17 12.05 6.35 1.39
N ARG A 18 12.79 7.45 1.25
CA ARG A 18 13.17 8.31 2.37
C ARG A 18 11.96 8.91 3.06
N ASN A 19 10.98 9.40 2.29
CA ASN A 19 9.78 10.02 2.86
C ASN A 19 8.90 8.99 3.58
N ILE A 20 8.69 7.82 2.96
CA ILE A 20 7.94 6.69 3.54
C ILE A 20 8.64 6.19 4.82
N PHE A 21 9.96 6.08 4.78
CA PHE A 21 10.78 5.70 5.93
C PHE A 21 10.64 6.70 7.08
N ALA A 22 10.80 8.00 6.82
CA ALA A 22 10.71 9.03 7.85
C ALA A 22 9.31 9.08 8.48
N TRP A 23 8.25 8.99 7.65
CA TRP A 23 6.88 8.97 8.13
C TRP A 23 6.57 7.73 8.98
N SER A 24 6.94 6.54 8.48
CA SER A 24 6.76 5.28 9.21
C SER A 24 7.54 5.27 10.54
N TYR A 25 8.79 5.73 10.53
CA TYR A 25 9.61 5.81 11.73
C TYR A 25 9.02 6.79 12.76
N ALA A 26 8.65 8.00 12.34
CA ALA A 26 8.04 8.99 13.23
C ALA A 26 6.76 8.44 13.86
N TRP A 27 5.92 7.77 13.07
CA TRP A 27 4.69 7.16 13.55
C TRP A 27 4.96 6.05 14.58
N LEU A 28 5.89 5.14 14.30
CA LEU A 28 6.26 4.07 15.23
C LEU A 28 6.84 4.63 16.54
N VAL A 29 7.69 5.66 16.47
CA VAL A 29 8.22 6.31 17.67
C VAL A 29 7.09 6.91 18.52
N ILE A 30 6.12 7.60 17.89
CA ILE A 30 4.95 8.13 18.60
C ILE A 30 4.16 6.99 19.28
N CYS A 31 3.88 5.90 18.56
CA CYS A 31 3.20 4.74 19.15
C CYS A 31 3.96 4.16 20.34
N THR A 32 5.29 4.07 20.26
CA THR A 32 6.11 3.56 21.37
C THR A 32 6.08 4.47 22.59
N ILE A 33 6.09 5.79 22.40
CA ILE A 33 5.96 6.77 23.49
C ILE A 33 4.61 6.62 24.18
N ILE A 34 3.52 6.47 23.41
CA ILE A 34 2.17 6.27 23.97
C ILE A 34 2.11 4.99 24.81
N VAL A 35 2.64 3.88 24.31
CA VAL A 35 2.65 2.60 25.05
C VAL A 35 3.49 2.72 26.33
N MET A 36 4.62 3.42 26.27
CA MET A 36 5.46 3.66 27.45
C MET A 36 4.76 4.52 28.50
N LEU A 37 4.05 5.56 28.09
CA LEU A 37 3.23 6.38 28.99
C LEU A 37 2.15 5.55 29.67
N MET A 38 1.51 4.61 28.96
CA MET A 38 0.52 3.71 29.55
C MET A 38 1.14 2.67 30.51
N THR A 39 2.36 2.24 30.25
CA THR A 39 3.06 1.20 31.04
C THR A 39 3.81 1.79 32.23
N GLY A 40 4.01 3.11 32.27
CA GLY A 40 4.77 3.80 33.33
C GLY A 40 6.28 3.54 33.30
N SER A 41 6.81 3.04 32.18
CA SER A 41 8.25 2.78 32.03
C SER A 41 8.96 3.98 31.39
N ASN A 42 9.97 4.51 32.09
CA ASN A 42 10.64 5.76 31.70
C ASN A 42 11.97 5.56 30.95
N THR A 43 12.37 4.30 30.68
CA THR A 43 13.67 3.99 30.08
C THR A 43 13.52 3.41 28.68
N ILE A 44 13.78 4.24 27.67
CA ILE A 44 13.97 3.79 26.28
C ILE A 44 15.39 3.27 26.15
N SER A 45 15.55 1.97 25.87
CA SER A 45 16.87 1.42 25.53
C SER A 45 17.29 1.88 24.13
N LEU A 46 18.54 2.32 23.98
CA LEU A 46 19.14 2.61 22.68
C LEU A 46 19.06 1.40 21.72
N SER A 47 19.12 0.18 22.26
CA SER A 47 18.97 -1.06 21.48
C SER A 47 17.57 -1.17 20.86
N PHE A 48 16.53 -0.79 21.62
CA PHE A 48 15.16 -0.80 21.14
C PHE A 48 14.98 0.19 19.97
N LEU A 49 15.48 1.42 20.12
CA LEU A 49 15.35 2.45 19.09
C LEU A 49 16.10 2.08 17.80
N LYS A 50 17.29 1.47 17.92
CA LYS A 50 18.05 0.97 16.77
C LYS A 50 17.28 -0.13 16.04
N ASN A 51 16.70 -1.08 16.76
CA ASN A 51 15.94 -2.17 16.15
C ASN A 51 14.64 -1.67 15.50
N LEU A 52 13.98 -0.67 16.10
CA LEU A 52 12.83 0.01 15.52
C LEU A 52 13.18 0.71 14.19
N LEU A 53 14.35 1.37 14.14
CA LEU A 53 14.86 2.01 12.94
C LEU A 53 15.19 0.99 11.83
N LEU A 54 15.73 -0.16 12.21
CA LEU A 54 16.00 -1.26 11.27
C LEU A 54 14.70 -1.85 10.70
N LEU A 55 13.68 -1.99 11.54
CA LEU A 55 12.35 -2.45 11.13
C LEU A 55 11.70 -1.46 10.14
N SER A 56 11.72 -0.17 10.43
CA SER A 56 11.15 0.84 9.54
C SER A 56 11.93 0.97 8.23
N ALA A 57 13.26 0.81 8.27
CA ALA A 57 14.11 0.81 7.08
C ALA A 57 13.76 -0.38 6.18
N TRP A 58 13.68 -1.58 6.76
CA TRP A 58 13.31 -2.78 6.03
C TRP A 58 11.90 -2.69 5.44
N GLY A 59 10.93 -2.24 6.24
CA GLY A 59 9.56 -2.05 5.79
C GLY A 59 9.45 -1.07 4.62
N SER A 60 10.17 0.05 4.66
CA SER A 60 10.20 1.02 3.55
C SER A 60 10.82 0.45 2.28
N VAL A 61 11.90 -0.34 2.40
CA VAL A 61 12.55 -1.00 1.26
C VAL A 61 11.63 -2.06 0.66
N CYS A 62 11.03 -2.93 1.48
CA CYS A 62 10.06 -3.93 1.02
C CYS A 62 8.86 -3.29 0.34
N PHE A 63 8.29 -2.25 0.96
CA PHE A 63 7.17 -1.51 0.39
C PHE A 63 7.54 -0.93 -0.98
N THR A 64 8.68 -0.26 -1.08
CA THR A 64 9.13 0.34 -2.34
C THR A 64 9.35 -0.73 -3.40
N PHE A 65 10.03 -1.82 -3.05
CA PHE A 65 10.29 -2.91 -3.98
C PHE A 65 9.00 -3.54 -4.52
N VAL A 66 7.99 -3.73 -3.66
CA VAL A 66 6.75 -4.40 -4.02
C VAL A 66 5.80 -3.47 -4.78
N PHE A 67 5.64 -2.21 -4.33
CA PHE A 67 4.64 -1.29 -4.84
C PHE A 67 5.15 -0.39 -5.98
N LEU A 68 6.44 -0.09 -6.10
CA LEU A 68 6.97 0.73 -7.21
C LEU A 68 7.35 -0.10 -8.45
N ASN A 69 7.42 -1.43 -8.35
CA ASN A 69 7.72 -2.26 -9.51
C ASN A 69 6.48 -2.45 -10.41
N LYS A 70 6.46 -1.77 -11.57
CA LYS A 70 5.39 -1.87 -12.59
C LYS A 70 5.02 -3.30 -13.01
N LYS A 71 5.96 -4.26 -12.93
CA LYS A 71 5.70 -5.68 -13.23
C LYS A 71 4.66 -6.32 -12.31
N TRP A 72 4.53 -5.81 -11.08
CA TRP A 72 3.67 -6.36 -10.04
C TRP A 72 2.32 -5.66 -9.98
N GLU A 73 2.24 -4.44 -10.50
CA GLU A 73 1.01 -3.64 -10.60
C GLU A 73 -0.05 -4.33 -11.48
N LEU A 74 0.39 -5.00 -12.54
CA LEU A 74 -0.50 -5.74 -13.46
C LEU A 74 -1.17 -6.97 -12.82
N ARG A 75 -0.63 -7.50 -11.72
CA ARG A 75 -1.17 -8.69 -11.03
C ARG A 75 -2.19 -8.35 -9.94
N GLY A 76 -2.43 -7.06 -9.69
CA GLY A 76 -3.41 -6.58 -8.71
C GLY A 76 -2.81 -6.30 -7.32
N PHE A 77 -3.52 -5.46 -6.56
CA PHE A 77 -3.08 -4.96 -5.25
C PHE A 77 -2.98 -6.09 -4.21
N ILE A 78 -3.89 -7.07 -4.22
CA ILE A 78 -3.82 -8.24 -3.31
C ILE A 78 -2.51 -9.01 -3.49
N PHE A 79 -2.05 -9.20 -4.73
CA PHE A 79 -0.80 -9.93 -5.00
C PHE A 79 0.42 -9.17 -4.46
N GLN A 80 0.47 -7.86 -4.69
CA GLN A 80 1.50 -6.98 -4.12
C GLN A 80 1.50 -7.06 -2.59
N LEU A 81 0.34 -6.87 -1.98
CA LEU A 81 0.20 -6.91 -0.53
C LEU A 81 0.63 -8.28 0.06
N THR A 82 0.24 -9.38 -0.58
CA THR A 82 0.63 -10.73 -0.14
C THR A 82 2.14 -10.90 -0.18
N LEU A 83 2.80 -10.44 -1.26
CA LEU A 83 4.26 -10.49 -1.34
C LEU A 83 4.93 -9.62 -0.27
N PHE A 84 4.37 -8.43 0.00
CA PHE A 84 4.86 -7.56 1.06
C PHE A 84 4.83 -8.28 2.42
N TYR A 85 3.70 -8.91 2.78
CA TYR A 85 3.61 -9.68 4.03
C TYR A 85 4.60 -10.84 4.08
N ILE A 86 4.77 -11.58 2.99
CA ILE A 86 5.74 -12.70 2.92
C ILE A 86 7.17 -12.21 3.18
N LEU A 87 7.54 -11.03 2.67
CA LEU A 87 8.88 -10.46 2.86
C LEU A 87 9.06 -9.76 4.21
N PHE A 88 7.98 -9.21 4.76
CA PHE A 88 8.02 -8.39 5.97
C PHE A 88 7.89 -9.21 7.26
N ILE A 89 6.92 -10.14 7.32
CA ILE A 89 6.59 -10.92 8.54
C ILE A 89 7.81 -11.67 9.12
N PRO A 90 8.65 -12.38 8.33
CA PRO A 90 9.78 -13.11 8.89
C PRO A 90 10.79 -12.19 9.57
N VAL A 91 11.09 -11.05 8.94
CA VAL A 91 12.05 -10.07 9.46
C VAL A 91 11.48 -9.33 10.67
N GLU A 92 10.20 -8.99 10.63
CA GLU A 92 9.47 -8.42 11.76
C GLU A 92 9.51 -9.36 12.97
N THR A 93 9.25 -10.65 12.77
CA THR A 93 9.29 -11.66 13.85
C THR A 93 10.67 -11.75 14.49
N ILE A 94 11.74 -11.76 13.69
CA ILE A 94 13.12 -11.77 14.20
C ILE A 94 13.41 -10.50 15.00
N LEU A 95 13.03 -9.33 14.48
CA LEU A 95 13.29 -8.05 15.16
C LEU A 95 12.49 -7.92 16.46
N PHE A 96 11.24 -8.38 16.50
CA PHE A 96 10.45 -8.40 17.73
C PHE A 96 10.97 -9.39 18.77
N PHE A 97 11.56 -10.50 18.33
CA PHE A 97 12.29 -11.39 19.21
C PHE A 97 13.53 -10.69 19.80
N MET A 98 14.32 -10.00 18.98
CA MET A 98 15.50 -9.24 19.42
C MET A 98 15.14 -8.05 20.33
N MET A 99 13.98 -7.43 20.13
CA MET A 99 13.47 -6.34 20.99
C MET A 99 12.86 -6.86 22.30
N GLY A 100 12.70 -8.19 22.46
CA GLY A 100 12.10 -8.79 23.65
C GLY A 100 10.58 -8.60 23.77
N ILE A 101 9.91 -8.03 22.75
CA ILE A 101 8.46 -7.77 22.76
C ILE A 101 7.66 -9.09 22.81
N LEU A 102 8.12 -10.10 22.07
CA LEU A 102 7.47 -11.42 22.04
C LEU A 102 7.77 -12.26 23.29
N GLY A 103 8.64 -11.78 24.17
CA GLY A 103 9.09 -12.50 25.37
C GLY A 103 9.85 -13.79 25.05
N SER A 104 10.01 -14.65 26.06
CA SER A 104 10.57 -15.99 25.87
C SER A 104 9.67 -16.81 24.93
N PRO A 105 10.22 -17.71 24.07
CA PRO A 105 9.42 -18.57 23.20
C PRO A 105 8.42 -19.47 23.94
N ALA A 106 8.53 -19.57 25.28
CA ALA A 106 7.58 -20.25 26.14
C ALA A 106 6.26 -19.48 26.37
N ASN A 107 6.21 -18.17 26.14
CA ASN A 107 5.02 -17.35 26.41
C ASN A 107 3.99 -17.45 25.26
N LYS A 108 3.14 -18.47 25.30
CA LYS A 108 2.12 -18.71 24.27
C LYS A 108 1.16 -17.53 24.04
N THR A 109 0.91 -16.71 25.07
CA THR A 109 -0.04 -15.59 25.02
C THR A 109 0.43 -14.44 24.11
N SER A 110 1.71 -14.04 24.19
CA SER A 110 2.25 -12.96 23.34
C SER A 110 2.26 -13.34 21.87
N TRP A 111 2.61 -14.59 21.57
CA TRP A 111 2.55 -15.16 20.22
C TRP A 111 1.12 -15.24 19.67
N GLY A 112 0.13 -15.57 20.51
CA GLY A 112 -1.28 -15.56 20.12
C GLY A 112 -1.78 -14.17 19.73
N ILE A 113 -1.43 -13.15 20.52
CA ILE A 113 -1.77 -11.75 20.23
C ILE A 113 -1.12 -11.28 18.94
N PHE A 114 0.16 -11.63 18.72
CA PHE A 114 0.88 -11.28 17.50
C PHE A 114 0.24 -11.89 16.24
N LEU A 115 -0.09 -13.19 16.27
CA LEU A 115 -0.79 -13.84 15.15
C LEU A 115 -2.18 -13.23 14.90
N PHE A 116 -2.89 -12.88 15.96
CA PHE A 116 -4.18 -12.21 15.84
C PHE A 116 -4.05 -10.85 15.16
N ILE A 117 -3.05 -10.04 15.53
CA ILE A 117 -2.78 -8.74 14.90
C ILE A 117 -2.47 -8.90 13.41
N ILE A 118 -1.63 -9.87 13.03
CA ILE A 118 -1.30 -10.16 11.62
C ILE A 118 -2.57 -10.52 10.84
N LEU A 119 -3.38 -11.44 11.35
CA LEU A 119 -4.63 -11.85 10.71
C LEU A 119 -5.60 -10.68 10.58
N PHE A 120 -5.74 -9.87 11.62
CA PHE A 120 -6.62 -8.71 11.62
C PHE A 120 -6.18 -7.66 10.60
N LEU A 121 -4.89 -7.35 10.53
CA LEU A 121 -4.33 -6.47 9.51
C LEU A 121 -4.54 -7.01 8.09
N TYR A 122 -4.41 -8.32 7.91
CA TYR A 122 -4.67 -8.98 6.64
C TYR A 122 -6.14 -8.81 6.21
N VAL A 123 -7.09 -9.02 7.12
CA VAL A 123 -8.52 -8.83 6.88
C VAL A 123 -8.85 -7.36 6.54
N ILE A 124 -8.30 -6.39 7.28
CA ILE A 124 -8.45 -4.97 6.96
C ILE A 124 -7.95 -4.68 5.55
N SER A 125 -6.79 -5.24 5.20
CA SER A 125 -6.20 -5.01 3.89
C SER A 125 -7.06 -5.59 2.75
N LEU A 126 -7.67 -6.76 2.95
CA LEU A 126 -8.67 -7.32 2.03
C LEU A 126 -9.92 -6.42 1.93
N PHE A 127 -10.35 -5.84 3.04
CA PHE A 127 -11.50 -4.94 3.07
C PHE A 127 -11.22 -3.67 2.26
N ILE A 128 -10.04 -3.08 2.43
CA ILE A 128 -9.58 -1.92 1.65
C ILE A 128 -9.56 -2.26 0.16
N ASP A 129 -8.98 -3.41 -0.22
CA ASP A 129 -8.94 -3.83 -1.63
C ASP A 129 -10.36 -3.98 -2.21
N THR A 130 -11.24 -4.68 -1.50
CA THR A 130 -12.64 -4.88 -1.91
C THR A 130 -13.37 -3.55 -2.09
N PHE A 131 -13.14 -2.60 -1.18
CA PHE A 131 -13.79 -1.28 -1.23
C PHE A 131 -13.24 -0.39 -2.35
N VAL A 132 -11.91 -0.41 -2.56
CA VAL A 132 -11.24 0.35 -3.62
C VAL A 132 -11.56 -0.22 -4.99
N MET A 133 -11.55 -1.55 -5.16
CA MET A 133 -11.92 -2.21 -6.41
C MET A 133 -13.38 -1.93 -6.78
N LYS A 134 -14.30 -1.93 -5.80
CA LYS A 134 -15.70 -1.54 -6.04
C LYS A 134 -15.82 -0.10 -6.56
N LYS A 135 -15.09 0.85 -5.97
CA LYS A 135 -15.10 2.25 -6.44
C LYS A 135 -14.50 2.41 -7.84
N LYS A 136 -13.38 1.74 -8.14
CA LYS A 136 -12.74 1.81 -9.46
C LYS A 136 -13.59 1.11 -10.53
N GLY A 137 -14.15 -0.06 -10.23
CA GLY A 137 -15.06 -0.78 -11.12
C GLY A 137 -16.25 0.09 -11.51
N PHE A 138 -16.90 0.73 -10.53
CA PHE A 138 -18.00 1.67 -10.78
C PHE A 138 -17.58 2.84 -11.68
N PHE A 139 -16.38 3.40 -11.45
CA PHE A 139 -15.87 4.50 -12.26
C PHE A 139 -15.59 4.08 -13.72
N TYR A 140 -15.01 2.89 -13.95
CA TYR A 140 -14.79 2.36 -15.29
C TYR A 140 -16.11 2.07 -16.01
N THR A 141 -17.08 1.45 -15.35
CA THR A 141 -18.40 1.20 -15.93
C THR A 141 -19.15 2.50 -16.23
N TYR A 142 -19.00 3.52 -15.38
CA TYR A 142 -19.56 4.86 -15.60
C TYR A 142 -18.97 5.52 -16.86
N GLN A 143 -17.64 5.48 -17.03
CA GLN A 143 -16.97 6.04 -18.20
C GLN A 143 -17.34 5.30 -19.50
N LEU A 144 -17.44 3.97 -19.47
CA LEU A 144 -17.92 3.17 -20.60
C LEU A 144 -19.36 3.52 -21.00
N LYS A 145 -20.23 3.71 -20.00
CA LYS A 145 -21.63 4.09 -20.24
C LYS A 145 -21.75 5.51 -20.81
N LYS A 146 -20.83 6.42 -20.45
CA LYS A 146 -20.74 7.77 -21.01
C LYS A 146 -20.27 7.75 -22.47
N TYR A 147 -19.19 7.01 -22.78
CA TYR A 147 -18.69 6.85 -24.15
C TYR A 147 -19.71 6.19 -25.08
N ASN A 148 -20.40 5.15 -24.61
CA ASN A 148 -21.41 4.49 -25.43
C ASN A 148 -22.60 5.41 -25.72
N ARG A 149 -22.94 6.32 -24.78
CA ARG A 149 -24.02 7.29 -24.97
C ARG A 149 -23.64 8.37 -26.00
N SER A 150 -22.40 8.88 -25.95
CA SER A 150 -21.94 9.88 -26.93
C SER A 150 -21.88 9.33 -28.36
N ILE A 151 -21.45 8.07 -28.54
CA ILE A 151 -21.45 7.42 -29.87
C ILE A 151 -22.87 7.25 -30.42
N VAL A 152 -23.84 6.93 -29.56
CA VAL A 152 -25.25 6.80 -29.98
C VAL A 152 -25.87 8.15 -30.33
N GLU A 153 -25.51 9.23 -29.62
CA GLU A 153 -25.94 10.59 -29.95
C GLU A 153 -25.34 11.09 -31.27
N ASP A 154 -24.04 10.85 -31.53
CA ASP A 154 -23.42 11.22 -32.81
C ASP A 154 -24.10 10.54 -34.00
N ARG A 155 -24.38 9.23 -33.90
CA ARG A 155 -25.11 8.50 -34.97
C ARG A 155 -26.55 8.99 -35.15
N ARG A 156 -27.21 9.44 -34.10
CA ARG A 156 -28.55 10.03 -34.21
C ARG A 156 -28.49 11.37 -34.94
N ASN A 157 -27.52 12.21 -34.60
CA ASN A 157 -27.34 13.52 -35.20
C ASN A 157 -26.99 13.44 -36.69
N GLU A 158 -26.16 12.47 -37.11
CA GLU A 158 -25.90 12.16 -38.52
C GLU A 158 -27.19 11.82 -39.29
N HIS A 159 -28.03 10.95 -38.75
CA HIS A 159 -29.29 10.57 -39.40
C HIS A 159 -30.29 11.74 -39.56
N THR A 160 -30.39 12.64 -38.57
CA THR A 160 -31.21 13.86 -38.71
C THR A 160 -30.63 14.85 -39.72
N SER A 161 -29.31 14.91 -39.88
CA SER A 161 -28.66 15.80 -40.86
C SER A 161 -28.88 15.34 -42.30
N CYS A 162 -28.97 14.03 -42.56
CA CYS A 162 -29.28 13.50 -43.90
C CYS A 162 -30.75 13.70 -44.30
N ASN A 163 -31.69 13.62 -43.34
CA ASN A 163 -33.11 13.79 -43.64
C ASN A 163 -33.49 15.26 -43.87
N GLY A 164 -32.85 16.22 -43.18
CA GLY A 164 -33.11 17.66 -43.39
C GLY A 164 -32.63 18.21 -44.74
N PHE A 165 -31.75 17.50 -45.44
CA PHE A 165 -31.28 17.89 -46.77
C PHE A 165 -32.20 17.41 -47.92
N SER A 166 -33.04 16.41 -47.67
CA SER A 166 -33.94 15.85 -48.68
C SER A 166 -35.26 16.60 -48.82
N GLU A 167 -35.60 17.50 -47.89
CA GLU A 167 -36.89 18.20 -47.85
C GLU A 167 -36.84 19.62 -48.46
N LYS A 168 -35.67 20.03 -48.99
CA LYS A 168 -35.44 21.34 -49.61
C LYS A 168 -35.13 21.30 -51.11
N SER A 169 -35.28 20.13 -51.74
CA SER A 169 -35.22 19.96 -53.20
C SER A 169 -36.58 19.57 -53.74
#